data_AF-A0A143C372-F1
#
_entry.id   AF-A0A143C372-F1
#
_cell.length_a   1.000
_cell.length_b   1.000
_cell.length_c   1.000
_cell.angle_alpha   90.00
_cell.angle_beta   90.00
_cell.angle_gamma   90.00
#
_symmetry.space_group_name_H-M   'P 1'
#
loop_
_entity.id
_entity.type
_entity.pdbx_description
1 polymer ?
#
loop_
_entity_poly.entity_id
_entity_poly.type
_entity_poly.pdbx_seq_one_letter_code
_entity_poly.pdbx_strand_id
1 'polypeptide(L)'
;MAWRVESRTEAGRWVAHDGRQWTADDTTRIDMIALADGAQPLTPTGPYYTPTGPDDEVAAYLTAVRLVPAPQVTGEPPRVPTPSASSDEQGVVY
;
A
#
# COMPACT_ATOMS: atom_id res chain seq x y z
N MET A 1 7.94 11.07 -1.35
CA MET A 1 8.43 10.91 -2.73
C MET A 1 7.25 11.01 -3.70
N ALA A 2 7.48 11.20 -5.00
CA ALA A 2 6.39 11.30 -5.99
C ALA A 2 6.20 9.97 -6.73
N TRP A 3 4.99 9.40 -6.66
CA TRP A 3 4.66 8.11 -7.27
C TRP A 3 3.22 8.08 -7.78
N ARG A 4 2.93 7.14 -8.69
CA ARG A 4 1.58 6.90 -9.21
C ARG A 4 1.34 5.41 -9.38
N VAL A 5 0.18 4.96 -8.93
CA VAL A 5 -0.37 3.63 -9.13
C VAL A 5 -1.57 3.74 -10.05
N GLU A 6 -1.56 3.01 -11.16
CA GLU A 6 -2.66 2.97 -12.12
C GLU A 6 -3.05 1.52 -12.45
N SER A 7 -4.31 1.29 -12.78
CA SER A 7 -4.75 -0.05 -13.18
C SER A 7 -4.37 -0.32 -14.62
N ARG A 8 -3.82 -1.51 -14.88
CA ARG A 8 -3.57 -1.99 -16.25
C ARG A 8 -4.83 -2.53 -16.93
N THR A 9 -5.86 -2.86 -16.16
CA THR A 9 -7.04 -3.58 -16.65
C THR A 9 -8.33 -2.77 -16.53
N GLU A 10 -8.38 -1.80 -15.63
CA GLU A 10 -9.54 -0.91 -15.43
C GLU A 10 -9.17 0.54 -15.73
N ALA A 11 -9.53 1.01 -16.92
CA ALA A 11 -9.29 2.38 -17.33
C ALA A 11 -9.93 3.37 -16.35
N GLY A 12 -9.14 4.35 -15.88
CA GLY A 12 -9.61 5.40 -14.97
C GLY A 12 -9.39 5.12 -13.48
N ARG A 13 -8.92 3.92 -13.09
CA ARG A 13 -8.52 3.62 -11.71
C ARG A 13 -7.07 4.03 -11.44
N TRP A 14 -6.86 4.96 -10.51
CA TRP A 14 -5.52 5.43 -10.16
C TRP A 14 -5.43 6.11 -8.79
N VAL A 15 -4.22 6.10 -8.23
CA VAL A 15 -3.80 6.90 -7.07
C VAL A 15 -2.43 7.51 -7.39
N ALA A 16 -2.19 8.76 -7.04
CA ALA A 16 -0.90 9.42 -7.19
C ALA A 16 -0.54 10.21 -5.93
N HIS A 17 0.72 10.21 -5.57
CA HIS A 17 1.26 10.99 -4.47
C HIS A 17 2.30 11.98 -5.01
N ASP A 18 2.20 13.25 -4.63
CA ASP A 18 3.07 14.32 -5.11
C ASP A 18 4.30 14.56 -4.20
N GLY A 19 4.45 13.75 -3.16
CA GLY A 19 5.46 13.92 -2.12
C GLY A 19 4.96 14.65 -0.87
N ARG A 20 3.72 15.14 -0.86
CA ARG A 20 3.05 15.76 0.29
C ARG A 20 1.68 15.17 0.56
N GLN A 21 0.92 14.91 -0.50
CA GLN A 21 -0.45 14.43 -0.43
C GLN A 21 -0.69 13.43 -1.56
N TRP A 22 -1.63 12.52 -1.33
CA TRP A 22 -2.14 11.67 -2.40
C TRP A 22 -3.43 12.25 -3.00
N THR A 23 -3.66 11.91 -4.25
CA THR A 23 -4.86 12.17 -5.03
C THR A 23 -5.25 10.87 -5.75
N ALA A 24 -6.51 10.71 -6.11
CA ALA A 24 -7.01 9.50 -6.76
C ALA A 24 -8.22 9.82 -7.63
N ASP A 25 -8.66 8.86 -8.43
CA ASP A 25 -10.01 8.92 -9.02
C ASP A 25 -11.09 8.90 -7.93
N ASP A 26 -12.29 9.39 -8.25
CA ASP A 26 -13.36 9.60 -7.26
C ASP A 26 -13.72 8.33 -6.49
N THR A 27 -13.72 7.17 -7.16
CA THR A 27 -14.11 5.92 -6.51
C THR A 27 -12.99 5.42 -5.60
N THR A 28 -11.76 5.36 -6.12
CA THR A 28 -10.60 4.93 -5.32
C THR A 28 -10.32 5.90 -4.17
N ARG A 29 -10.62 7.19 -4.33
CA ARG A 29 -10.52 8.19 -3.26
C ARG A 29 -11.41 7.85 -2.07
N ILE A 30 -12.66 7.45 -2.31
CA ILE A 30 -13.59 7.07 -1.24
C ILE A 30 -13.04 5.86 -0.48
N ASP A 31 -12.57 4.85 -1.22
CA ASP A 31 -12.00 3.64 -0.63
C ASP A 31 -10.71 3.92 0.17
N MET A 32 -9.84 4.80 -0.34
CA MET A 32 -8.64 5.26 0.37
C MET A 32 -8.99 5.94 1.70
N ILE A 33 -9.99 6.83 1.72
CA ILE A 33 -10.45 7.52 2.94
C ILE A 33 -11.01 6.51 3.95
N ALA A 34 -11.80 5.53 3.48
CA ALA A 34 -12.38 4.52 4.35
C ALA A 34 -11.33 3.62 5.03
N LEU A 35 -10.13 3.51 4.46
CA LEU A 35 -9.05 2.67 4.94
C LEU A 35 -7.87 3.44 5.56
N ALA A 36 -7.93 4.77 5.62
CA ALA A 36 -6.81 5.64 6.00
C ALA A 36 -6.22 5.32 7.38
N ASP A 37 -7.06 4.96 8.35
CA ASP A 37 -6.64 4.64 9.72
C ASP A 37 -6.44 3.13 9.97
N GLY A 38 -6.65 2.31 8.94
CA GLY A 38 -6.59 0.86 9.04
C GLY A 38 -5.17 0.30 8.92
N ALA A 39 -4.86 -0.74 9.70
CA ALA A 39 -3.64 -1.50 9.53
C ALA A 39 -3.60 -2.12 8.12
N GLN A 40 -2.50 -1.89 7.39
CA GLN A 40 -2.36 -2.33 6.01
C GLN A 40 -1.57 -3.63 5.93
N PRO A 41 -2.10 -4.70 5.31
CA PRO A 41 -1.36 -5.95 5.17
C PRO A 41 -0.14 -5.75 4.26
N LEU A 42 1.05 -6.16 4.72
CA LEU A 42 2.27 -6.18 3.90
C LEU A 42 2.31 -7.37 2.93
N THR A 43 1.60 -8.46 3.29
CA THR A 43 1.35 -9.61 2.43
C THR A 43 -0.11 -10.06 2.60
N PRO A 44 -0.67 -10.89 1.70
CA PRO A 44 -2.04 -11.40 1.84
C PRO A 44 -2.35 -12.09 3.18
N THR A 45 -1.35 -12.67 3.84
CA THR A 45 -1.49 -13.38 5.13
C THR A 45 -0.79 -12.68 6.30
N GLY A 46 -0.23 -11.49 6.09
CA GLY A 46 0.50 -10.72 7.11
C GLY A 46 2.04 -10.79 6.97
N PRO A 47 2.82 -10.00 7.74
CA PRO A 47 2.43 -9.08 8.82
C PRO A 47 1.74 -7.79 8.34
N TYR A 48 1.26 -6.99 9.28
CA TYR A 48 0.57 -5.71 9.01
C TYR A 48 1.49 -4.53 9.30
N TYR A 49 1.42 -3.52 8.44
CA TYR A 49 1.93 -2.19 8.65
C TYR A 49 0.91 -1.38 9.46
N THR A 50 1.36 -0.75 10.53
CA THR A 50 0.53 0.17 11.32
C THR A 50 0.83 1.60 10.86
N PRO A 51 -0.15 2.31 10.27
CA PRO A 51 0.02 3.70 9.87
C PRO A 51 0.38 4.58 11.07
N THR A 52 1.26 5.56 10.85
CA THR A 52 1.63 6.57 11.85
C THR A 52 0.68 7.77 11.86
N GLY A 53 -0.21 7.86 10.87
CA GLY A 53 -1.23 8.89 10.73
C GLY A 53 -1.88 8.88 9.33
N PRO A 54 -2.82 9.79 9.07
CA PRO A 54 -3.56 9.86 7.79
C PRO A 54 -2.68 10.26 6.60
N ASP A 55 -1.55 10.92 6.87
CA ASP A 55 -0.56 11.34 5.87
C ASP A 55 0.63 10.36 5.75
N ASP A 56 0.50 9.15 6.31
CA ASP A 56 1.54 8.13 6.22
C ASP A 56 1.71 7.65 4.78
N GLU A 57 2.83 8.04 4.15
CA GLU A 57 3.11 7.74 2.75
C GLU A 57 3.18 6.22 2.48
N VAL A 58 3.69 5.42 3.43
CA VAL A 58 3.80 3.97 3.27
C VAL A 58 2.42 3.33 3.33
N ALA A 59 1.58 3.76 4.28
CA ALA A 59 0.20 3.29 4.37
C ALA A 59 -0.61 3.65 3.13
N ALA A 60 -0.48 4.90 2.63
CA ALA A 60 -1.13 5.34 1.41
C ALA A 60 -0.71 4.51 0.19
N TYR A 61 0.59 4.22 0.06
CA TYR A 61 1.10 3.38 -1.02
C TYR A 61 0.60 1.93 -0.95
N LEU A 62 0.64 1.29 0.23
CA LEU A 62 0.13 -0.07 0.41
C LEU A 62 -1.36 -0.17 0.11
N THR A 63 -2.13 0.83 0.53
CA THR A 63 -3.56 0.92 0.26
C THR A 63 -3.82 1.09 -1.24
N ALA A 64 -3.06 1.95 -1.93
CA ALA A 64 -3.17 2.15 -3.36
C ALA A 64 -2.89 0.86 -4.16
N VAL A 65 -1.83 0.12 -3.83
CA VAL A 65 -1.50 -1.16 -4.50
C VAL A 65 -2.57 -2.22 -4.25
N ARG A 66 -3.24 -2.18 -3.09
CA ARG A 66 -4.33 -3.10 -2.76
C ARG A 66 -5.64 -2.76 -3.49
N LEU A 67 -5.97 -1.47 -3.57
CA LEU A 67 -7.25 -1.01 -4.13
C LEU A 67 -7.25 -0.97 -5.66
N VAL A 68 -6.12 -0.59 -6.27
CA VAL A 68 -6.02 -0.49 -7.71
C VAL A 68 -5.82 -1.88 -8.31
N PRO A 69 -6.75 -2.39 -9.14
CA PRO A 69 -6.65 -3.74 -9.69
C PRO A 69 -5.52 -3.82 -10.73
N ALA A 70 -4.81 -4.95 -10.76
CA ALA A 70 -3.65 -5.17 -11.62
C ALA A 70 -2.68 -3.95 -11.65
N PRO A 71 -2.21 -3.50 -10.47
CA PRO A 71 -1.57 -2.21 -10.31
C PRO A 71 -0.26 -2.14 -11.10
N GLN A 72 -0.02 -0.99 -11.71
CA GLN A 72 1.24 -0.59 -12.31
C GLN A 72 1.73 0.66 -11.58
N VAL A 73 2.96 0.58 -11.08
CA VAL A 73 3.57 1.67 -10.30
C VAL A 73 4.59 2.40 -11.17
N THR A 74 4.56 3.73 -11.13
CA THR A 74 5.51 4.62 -11.77
C THR A 74 6.01 5.68 -10.78
N GLY A 75 7.18 6.26 -11.04
CA GLY A 75 7.84 7.20 -10.14
C GLY A 75 8.67 6.51 -9.06
N GLU A 76 8.77 7.13 -7.89
CA GLU A 76 9.57 6.65 -6.76
C GLU A 76 8.67 6.32 -5.57
N PRO A 77 8.17 5.08 -5.46
CA PRO A 77 7.36 4.66 -4.32
C PRO A 77 8.20 4.60 -3.04
N PRO A 78 7.58 4.77 -1.85
CA PRO A 78 8.29 4.68 -0.59
C PRO A 78 8.85 3.28 -0.37
N ARG A 79 9.92 3.19 0.44
CA ARG A 79 10.44 1.88 0.87
C ARG A 79 9.47 1.25 1.86
N VAL A 80 8.78 0.22 1.41
CA VAL A 80 7.92 -0.59 2.26
C VAL A 80 8.81 -1.48 3.15
N PRO A 81 8.53 -1.61 4.46
CA PRO A 81 9.18 -2.59 5.30
C PRO A 81 8.99 -3.99 4.70
N THR A 82 10.09 -4.62 4.30
CA THR A 82 10.05 -6.05 3.98
C THR A 82 9.82 -6.80 5.29
N PRO A 83 8.80 -7.68 5.39
CA PRO A 83 8.76 -8.62 6.48
C PRO A 83 10.10 -9.34 6.50
N SER A 84 10.84 -9.26 7.61
CA SER A 84 11.92 -10.20 7.82
C SER A 84 11.29 -11.58 7.70
N ALA A 85 11.79 -12.42 6.79
CA ALA A 85 11.50 -13.83 6.84
C ALA A 85 12.02 -14.31 8.20
N SER A 86 11.17 -14.31 9.21
CA SER A 86 11.35 -15.16 10.35
C SER A 86 11.30 -16.55 9.76
N SER A 87 12.47 -17.12 9.46
CA SER A 87 12.60 -18.55 9.26
C SER A 87 11.92 -19.21 10.45
N ASP A 88 10.77 -19.81 10.22
CA ASP A 88 10.10 -20.73 11.14
C ASP A 88 10.91 -22.05 11.20
N GLU A 89 12.23 -21.94 11.33
CA GLU A 89 13.17 -23.00 11.64
C GLU A 89 13.66 -22.78 13.09
N GLN A 90 12.73 -22.84 14.05
CA GLN A 90 13.10 -23.10 15.44
C GLN A 90 12.33 -24.29 15.98
N GLY A 91 12.91 -25.47 15.75
CA GLY A 91 13.14 -26.44 16.83
C GLY A 91 11.99 -27.36 17.21
N VAL A 92 11.80 -28.45 16.46
CA VAL A 92 11.38 -29.71 17.09
C VAL A 92 12.60 -30.24 17.83
N VAL A 93 12.65 -30.02 19.15
CA VAL A 93 13.58 -30.71 20.04
C VAL A 93 12.90 -32.03 20.46
N TYR A 94 13.56 -33.15 20.15
CA TYR A 94 13.21 -34.50 20.59
C TYR A 94 13.43 -34.68 22.09
#